data_AF-A0A2P4Y7G4-F1
#
_entry.id   AF-A0A2P4Y7G4-F1
#
_cell.length_a   1.000
_cell.length_b   1.000
_cell.length_c   1.000
_cell.angle_alpha   90.00
_cell.angle_beta   90.00
_cell.angle_gamma   90.00
#
_symmetry.space_group_name_H-M   'P 1'
#
loop_
_entity.id
_entity.type
_entity.pdbx_description
1 polymer ?
#
loop_
_entity_poly.entity_id
_entity_poly.type
_entity_poly.pdbx_seq_one_letter_code
_entity_poly.pdbx_strand_id
1 'polypeptide(L)'
;MGTARGRRGKLEMITAETTTTTGTAADTRTGTAGITATTLTSTALRAPSSLRVMDRELKPWDLYDLSGAESPEPLATMQDYFRRFRALRGKGTDCVAHDSLQRSWCAMIVRWNRMLREGDNFVAWLASREEVVGEHSLRDLRTRVCTNAWNDGRICYVQVREGSAVCGSSEHYSEADWSREVAERPLGDSE
;
A
#
# COMPACT_ATOMS: atom_id res chain seq x y z
N MET A 1 3.09 48.02 -43.37
CA MET A 1 2.22 46.82 -43.30
C MET A 1 2.09 46.49 -41.82
N GLY A 2 1.00 46.70 -41.09
CA GLY A 2 -0.41 46.43 -41.37
C GLY A 2 -0.98 45.67 -40.14
N THR A 3 -1.63 46.42 -39.23
CA THR A 3 -2.74 46.05 -38.29
C THR A 3 -2.68 44.75 -37.44
N ALA A 4 -2.64 44.82 -36.09
CA ALA A 4 -3.78 44.93 -35.12
C ALA A 4 -4.62 43.63 -35.00
N ARG A 5 -4.76 42.94 -33.85
CA ARG A 5 -5.61 43.15 -32.65
C ARG A 5 -5.46 41.85 -31.83
N GLY A 6 -5.52 41.73 -30.49
CA GLY A 6 -6.08 42.57 -29.45
C GLY A 6 -7.33 41.94 -28.82
N ARG A 7 -7.19 41.44 -27.56
CA ARG A 7 -8.19 41.30 -26.46
C ARG A 7 -9.20 40.13 -26.50
N ARG A 8 -9.26 39.26 -25.47
CA ARG A 8 -9.81 39.33 -24.07
C ARG A 8 -11.29 38.92 -23.97
N GLY A 9 -11.61 38.12 -22.95
CA GLY A 9 -12.95 37.94 -22.34
C GLY A 9 -13.25 36.46 -22.10
N LYS A 10 -13.15 35.89 -20.89
CA LYS A 10 -13.94 36.03 -19.64
C LYS A 10 -15.09 35.00 -19.57
N LEU A 11 -15.01 34.17 -18.51
CA LEU A 11 -16.07 33.55 -17.67
C LEU A 11 -17.51 33.56 -18.21
N GLU A 12 -18.18 32.39 -18.23
CA GLU A 12 -19.26 32.08 -17.27
C GLU A 12 -19.88 30.68 -17.45
N MET A 13 -20.55 30.28 -16.38
CA MET A 13 -21.13 29.01 -15.98
C MET A 13 -22.65 29.02 -16.30
N ILE A 14 -23.22 27.97 -16.88
CA ILE A 14 -24.68 27.74 -16.83
C ILE A 14 -24.99 26.23 -16.74
N THR A 15 -25.93 25.94 -15.83
CA THR A 15 -26.50 24.66 -15.38
C THR A 15 -27.76 24.28 -16.16
N ALA A 16 -28.20 23.02 -16.02
CA ALA A 16 -29.54 22.44 -16.27
C ALA A 16 -29.87 22.15 -17.75
N GLU A 17 -30.61 21.10 -18.12
CA GLU A 17 -31.77 20.49 -17.46
C GLU A 17 -32.10 19.09 -18.04
N THR A 18 -32.74 18.26 -17.22
CA THR A 18 -33.34 16.95 -17.54
C THR A 18 -34.61 17.12 -18.38
N THR A 19 -34.84 16.28 -19.40
CA THR A 19 -36.23 16.03 -19.86
C THR A 19 -36.42 14.62 -20.41
N THR A 20 -37.25 13.86 -19.69
CA THR A 20 -37.91 12.61 -20.06
C THR A 20 -38.93 12.85 -21.17
N THR A 21 -39.07 11.95 -22.16
CA THR A 21 -40.35 11.78 -22.88
C THR A 21 -40.53 10.33 -23.34
N THR A 22 -41.65 9.76 -22.91
CA THR A 22 -42.24 8.45 -23.25
C THR A 22 -43.38 8.60 -24.26
N GLY A 23 -43.62 7.55 -25.07
CA GLY A 23 -44.93 7.20 -25.67
C GLY A 23 -45.02 7.38 -27.20
N THR A 24 -44.92 6.34 -28.04
CA THR A 24 -45.90 5.30 -28.45
C THR A 24 -46.76 5.70 -29.68
N ALA A 25 -46.62 4.97 -30.80
CA ALA A 25 -47.68 4.15 -31.45
C ALA A 25 -47.36 3.74 -32.92
N ALA A 26 -47.44 2.42 -33.18
CA ALA A 26 -47.84 1.65 -34.41
C ALA A 26 -47.20 2.01 -35.79
N ASP A 27 -46.88 1.08 -36.72
CA ASP A 27 -47.59 -0.15 -37.08
C ASP A 27 -46.76 -1.08 -38.01
N THR A 28 -46.92 -2.39 -37.83
CA THR A 28 -46.92 -3.51 -38.82
C THR A 28 -45.77 -3.74 -39.84
N ARG A 29 -44.97 -4.82 -39.64
CA ARG A 29 -44.94 -6.05 -40.48
C ARG A 29 -43.93 -7.12 -40.01
N THR A 30 -44.48 -8.30 -39.76
CA THR A 30 -44.02 -9.68 -40.00
C THR A 30 -42.53 -9.96 -40.29
N GLY A 31 -41.92 -10.83 -39.48
CA GLY A 31 -40.67 -11.52 -39.79
C GLY A 31 -40.16 -12.40 -38.64
N THR A 32 -40.51 -13.69 -38.69
CA THR A 32 -40.11 -14.75 -37.76
C THR A 32 -38.59 -14.98 -37.74
N ALA A 33 -37.95 -14.84 -36.57
CA ALA A 33 -36.72 -15.57 -36.23
C ALA A 33 -36.64 -15.71 -34.70
N GLY A 34 -36.70 -16.94 -34.21
CA GLY A 34 -36.59 -17.26 -32.79
C GLY A 34 -35.21 -16.91 -32.25
N ILE A 35 -35.16 -16.06 -31.23
CA ILE A 35 -33.96 -15.81 -30.43
C ILE A 35 -34.26 -16.35 -29.05
N THR A 36 -33.70 -17.52 -28.74
CA THR A 36 -33.67 -18.10 -27.41
C THR A 36 -33.06 -17.10 -26.43
N ALA A 37 -33.88 -16.55 -25.54
CA ALA A 37 -33.40 -15.82 -24.38
C ALA A 37 -32.66 -16.81 -23.48
N THR A 38 -31.33 -16.83 -23.57
CA THR A 38 -30.51 -17.51 -22.58
C THR A 38 -30.54 -16.64 -21.32
N THR A 39 -31.45 -16.96 -20.40
CA THR A 39 -31.37 -16.48 -19.03
C THR A 39 -30.09 -17.04 -18.45
N LEU A 40 -29.02 -16.24 -18.45
CA LEU A 40 -27.85 -16.50 -17.63
C LEU A 40 -28.32 -16.35 -16.17
N THR A 41 -28.75 -17.47 -15.59
CA THR A 41 -28.84 -17.61 -14.16
C THR A 41 -27.42 -17.38 -13.65
N SER A 42 -27.20 -16.19 -13.08
CA SER A 42 -25.99 -15.90 -12.33
C SER A 42 -25.99 -16.82 -11.12
N THR A 43 -25.43 -18.02 -11.31
CA THR A 43 -25.05 -18.88 -10.20
C THR A 43 -23.94 -18.16 -9.47
N ALA A 44 -24.32 -17.39 -8.45
CA ALA A 44 -23.40 -16.95 -7.42
C ALA A 44 -22.71 -18.22 -6.90
N LEU A 45 -21.46 -18.43 -7.31
CA LEU A 45 -20.60 -19.51 -6.86
C LEU A 45 -20.49 -19.37 -5.34
N ARG A 46 -21.35 -20.11 -4.63
CA ARG A 46 -21.35 -20.14 -3.18
C ARG A 46 -20.07 -20.85 -2.78
N ALA A 47 -19.11 -20.07 -2.28
CA ALA A 47 -17.85 -20.61 -1.78
C ALA A 47 -18.09 -21.80 -0.85
N PRO A 48 -17.32 -22.90 -0.97
CA PRO A 48 -17.49 -24.09 -0.17
C PRO A 48 -17.58 -23.77 1.32
N SER A 49 -18.44 -24.49 2.04
CA SER A 49 -18.73 -24.28 3.46
C SER A 49 -17.46 -24.24 4.32
N SER A 50 -16.43 -25.02 3.96
CA SER A 50 -15.13 -25.02 4.62
C SER A 50 -14.38 -23.68 4.48
N LEU A 51 -14.40 -23.05 3.30
CA LEU A 51 -13.78 -21.72 3.11
C LEU A 51 -14.50 -20.65 3.93
N ARG A 52 -15.83 -20.74 4.06
CA ARG A 52 -16.62 -19.83 4.91
C ARG A 52 -16.33 -20.02 6.40
N VAL A 53 -16.07 -21.24 6.84
CA VAL A 53 -15.67 -21.55 8.23
C VAL A 53 -14.28 -20.98 8.51
N MET A 54 -13.30 -21.23 7.63
CA MET A 54 -11.95 -20.67 7.77
C MET A 54 -11.96 -19.13 7.73
N ASP A 55 -12.77 -18.51 6.87
CA ASP A 55 -12.89 -17.06 6.81
C ASP A 55 -13.49 -16.44 8.07
N ARG A 56 -14.42 -17.16 8.72
CA ARG A 56 -15.05 -16.73 9.98
C ARG A 56 -14.09 -16.88 11.16
N GLU A 57 -13.24 -17.91 11.17
CA GLU A 57 -12.17 -18.07 12.16
C GLU A 57 -11.06 -17.02 12.01
N LEU A 58 -10.81 -16.56 10.77
CA LEU A 58 -9.82 -15.53 10.48
C LEU A 58 -10.32 -14.10 10.72
N LYS A 59 -11.64 -13.89 10.74
CA LYS A 59 -12.29 -12.59 10.93
C LYS A 59 -13.41 -12.65 11.98
N PRO A 60 -13.11 -13.02 13.24
CA PRO A 60 -14.14 -13.08 14.29
C PRO A 60 -14.69 -11.70 14.69
N TRP A 61 -13.98 -10.61 14.36
CA TRP A 61 -14.38 -9.23 14.67
C TRP A 61 -14.36 -8.34 13.42
N ASP A 62 -15.19 -7.31 13.43
CA ASP A 62 -15.19 -6.28 12.40
C ASP A 62 -13.95 -5.38 12.50
N LEU A 63 -13.60 -4.70 11.40
CA LEU A 63 -12.49 -3.76 11.41
C LEU A 63 -12.79 -2.63 12.40
N TYR A 64 -11.86 -2.40 13.34
CA TYR A 64 -11.98 -1.42 14.43
C TYR A 64 -12.98 -1.77 15.53
N ASP A 65 -13.54 -2.98 15.52
CA ASP A 65 -14.27 -3.51 16.66
C ASP A 65 -13.29 -3.92 17.77
N LEU A 66 -13.55 -3.44 18.99
CA LEU A 66 -12.76 -3.72 20.19
C LEU A 66 -13.39 -4.81 21.07
N SER A 67 -14.56 -5.35 20.71
CA SER A 67 -15.24 -6.38 21.50
C SER A 67 -14.38 -7.63 21.75
N GLY A 68 -13.42 -7.88 20.86
CA GLY A 68 -12.46 -8.97 20.97
C GLY A 68 -11.21 -8.68 21.79
N ALA A 69 -10.93 -7.42 22.13
CA ALA A 69 -9.72 -7.04 22.83
C ALA A 69 -9.87 -7.17 24.35
N GLU A 70 -8.90 -7.80 24.99
CA GLU A 70 -8.80 -7.85 26.45
C GLU A 70 -8.15 -6.54 26.94
N SER A 71 -8.86 -5.78 27.79
CA SER A 71 -8.41 -4.49 28.33
C SER A 71 -7.85 -3.54 27.26
N PRO A 72 -8.64 -3.16 26.23
CA PRO A 72 -8.14 -2.33 25.14
C PRO A 72 -7.84 -0.90 25.60
N GLU A 73 -6.83 -0.31 24.98
CA GLU A 73 -6.66 1.14 24.96
C GLU A 73 -7.79 1.82 24.18
N PRO A 74 -7.98 3.15 24.31
CA PRO A 74 -8.94 3.89 23.51
C PRO A 74 -8.80 3.59 22.01
N LEU A 75 -9.93 3.58 21.29
CA LEU A 75 -9.97 3.15 19.88
C LEU A 75 -8.95 3.85 18.99
N ALA A 76 -8.75 5.16 19.16
CA ALA A 76 -7.75 5.92 18.41
C ALA A 76 -6.33 5.37 18.63
N THR A 77 -5.96 5.07 19.86
CA THR A 77 -4.67 4.48 20.22
C THR A 77 -4.51 3.08 19.60
N MET A 78 -5.56 2.27 19.63
CA MET A 78 -5.55 0.94 19.01
C MET A 78 -5.44 1.01 17.47
N GLN A 79 -6.05 2.01 16.84
CA GLN A 79 -5.88 2.28 15.40
C GLN A 79 -4.44 2.69 15.08
N ASP A 80 -3.79 3.47 15.93
CA ASP A 80 -2.39 3.85 15.76
C ASP A 80 -1.45 2.64 15.85
N TYR A 81 -1.67 1.77 16.84
CA TYR A 81 -0.96 0.50 16.94
C TYR A 81 -1.22 -0.39 15.72
N PHE A 82 -2.43 -0.38 15.18
CA PHE A 82 -2.75 -1.13 13.97
C PHE A 82 -2.00 -0.62 12.74
N ARG A 83 -1.94 0.71 12.54
CA ARG A 83 -1.16 1.32 11.46
C ARG A 83 0.31 0.89 11.54
N ARG A 84 0.89 0.97 12.73
CA ARG A 84 2.26 0.54 13.05
C ARG A 84 2.50 -0.96 12.84
N PHE A 85 1.61 -1.81 13.36
CA PHE A 85 1.66 -3.26 13.20
C PHE A 85 1.62 -3.69 11.73
N ARG A 86 0.82 -3.00 10.91
CA ARG A 86 0.76 -3.23 9.47
C ARG A 86 2.03 -2.78 8.75
N ALA A 87 2.60 -1.63 9.14
CA ALA A 87 3.86 -1.13 8.58
C ALA A 87 5.00 -2.15 8.74
N LEU A 88 5.02 -2.92 9.84
CA LEU A 88 5.98 -4.03 10.02
C LEU A 88 5.92 -5.16 8.97
N ARG A 89 4.90 -5.18 8.12
CA ARG A 89 4.77 -6.11 6.99
C ARG A 89 5.04 -5.45 5.64
N GLY A 90 5.49 -4.19 5.63
CA GLY A 90 5.61 -3.37 4.42
C GLY A 90 4.27 -3.07 3.75
N LYS A 91 3.15 -3.19 4.49
CA LYS A 91 1.80 -2.97 3.96
C LYS A 91 1.19 -1.73 4.61
N GLY A 92 1.01 -0.66 3.84
CA GLY A 92 0.25 0.51 4.27
C GLY A 92 -1.25 0.19 4.49
N THR A 93 -2.01 1.18 4.94
CA THR A 93 -3.47 1.11 5.05
C THR A 93 -4.20 1.61 3.80
N ASP A 94 -3.49 2.32 2.92
CA ASP A 94 -4.10 3.04 1.81
C ASP A 94 -4.39 2.10 0.62
N CYS A 95 -5.57 2.25 0.03
CA CYS A 95 -6.03 1.47 -1.14
C CYS A 95 -6.03 -0.07 -0.92
N VAL A 96 -6.12 -0.53 0.33
CA VAL A 96 -6.16 -1.97 0.66
C VAL A 96 -7.62 -2.44 0.73
N ALA A 97 -7.89 -3.64 0.19
CA ALA A 97 -9.20 -4.28 0.32
C ALA A 97 -9.62 -4.41 1.79
N HIS A 98 -10.87 -4.03 2.10
CA HIS A 98 -11.42 -4.04 3.46
C HIS A 98 -11.19 -5.38 4.17
N ASP A 99 -11.41 -6.49 3.46
CA ASP A 99 -11.18 -7.85 3.94
C ASP A 99 -9.75 -8.10 4.45
N SER A 100 -8.75 -7.52 3.79
CA SER A 100 -7.36 -7.65 4.21
C SER A 100 -7.06 -6.81 5.45
N LEU A 101 -7.72 -5.65 5.59
CA LEU A 101 -7.61 -4.81 6.78
C LEU A 101 -8.25 -5.53 7.97
N GLN A 102 -9.45 -6.06 7.81
CA GLN A 102 -10.16 -6.80 8.86
C GLN A 102 -9.38 -8.03 9.35
N ARG A 103 -8.84 -8.85 8.44
CA ARG A 103 -7.98 -9.99 8.83
C ARG A 103 -6.75 -9.54 9.62
N SER A 104 -6.15 -8.42 9.20
CA SER A 104 -4.96 -7.90 9.89
C SER A 104 -5.32 -7.33 11.27
N TRP A 105 -6.49 -6.71 11.39
CA TRP A 105 -7.02 -6.21 12.66
C TRP A 105 -7.25 -7.37 13.62
N CYS A 106 -7.97 -8.40 13.18
CA CYS A 106 -8.19 -9.61 13.98
C CYS A 106 -6.87 -10.26 14.41
N ALA A 107 -5.88 -10.37 13.51
CA ALA A 107 -4.56 -10.89 13.85
C ALA A 107 -3.83 -10.02 14.90
N MET A 108 -3.99 -8.69 14.85
CA MET A 108 -3.46 -7.80 15.87
C MET A 108 -4.12 -8.03 17.23
N ILE A 109 -5.46 -8.11 17.27
CA ILE A 109 -6.24 -8.34 18.50
C ILE A 109 -5.88 -9.70 19.13
N VAL A 110 -5.78 -10.77 18.32
CA VAL A 110 -5.32 -12.08 18.81
C VAL A 110 -3.93 -11.99 19.45
N ARG A 111 -3.00 -11.24 18.82
CA ARG A 111 -1.64 -11.06 19.36
C ARG A 111 -1.65 -10.22 20.63
N TRP A 112 -2.41 -9.13 20.66
CA TRP A 112 -2.60 -8.27 21.83
C TRP A 112 -3.05 -9.10 23.04
N ASN A 113 -4.14 -9.86 22.88
CA ASN A 113 -4.67 -10.72 23.94
C ASN A 113 -3.67 -11.78 24.37
N ARG A 114 -2.97 -12.41 23.42
CA ARG A 114 -1.98 -13.44 23.75
C ARG A 114 -0.85 -12.86 24.61
N MET A 115 -0.31 -11.71 24.21
CA MET A 115 0.77 -11.06 24.95
C MET A 115 0.32 -10.61 26.34
N LEU A 116 -0.88 -10.04 26.46
CA LEU A 116 -1.43 -9.66 27.76
C LEU A 116 -1.55 -10.87 28.69
N ARG A 117 -2.03 -12.01 28.18
CA ARG A 117 -2.15 -13.27 28.94
C ARG A 117 -0.79 -13.89 29.29
N GLU A 118 0.22 -13.66 28.46
CA GLU A 118 1.62 -14.09 28.69
C GLU A 118 2.36 -13.15 29.66
N GLY A 119 1.78 -12.00 30.03
CA GLY A 119 2.42 -10.97 30.84
C GLY A 119 3.41 -10.10 30.05
N ASP A 120 3.42 -10.22 28.72
CA ASP A 120 4.24 -9.42 27.82
C ASP A 120 3.57 -8.09 27.47
N ASN A 121 4.36 -7.13 26.97
CA ASN A 121 3.85 -5.84 26.55
C ASN A 121 3.84 -5.71 25.02
N PHE A 122 2.64 -5.66 24.43
CA PHE A 122 2.45 -5.53 22.98
C PHE A 122 3.12 -4.27 22.40
N VAL A 123 3.06 -3.15 23.11
CA VAL A 123 3.60 -1.85 22.66
C VAL A 123 5.13 -1.87 22.64
N ALA A 124 5.76 -2.43 23.67
CA ALA A 124 7.20 -2.61 23.75
C ALA A 124 7.71 -3.56 22.66
N TRP A 125 7.01 -4.67 22.45
CA TRP A 125 7.31 -5.59 21.33
C TRP A 125 7.17 -4.92 19.97
N LEU A 126 6.13 -4.09 19.79
CA LEU A 126 5.91 -3.36 18.56
C LEU A 126 7.07 -2.39 18.28
N ALA A 127 7.47 -1.61 19.29
CA ALA A 127 8.60 -0.68 19.19
C ALA A 127 9.91 -1.38 18.86
N SER A 128 10.26 -2.46 19.56
CA SER A 128 11.46 -3.25 19.27
C SER A 128 11.45 -3.81 17.85
N ARG A 129 10.28 -4.24 17.36
CA ARG A 129 10.16 -4.77 16.00
C ARG A 129 10.24 -3.68 14.94
N GLU A 130 9.77 -2.47 15.23
CA GLU A 130 9.93 -1.31 14.36
C GLU A 130 11.39 -0.89 14.25
N GLU A 131 12.13 -0.92 15.35
CA GLU A 131 13.57 -0.69 15.38
C GLU A 131 14.30 -1.70 14.50
N VAL A 132 14.07 -3.00 14.69
CA VAL A 132 14.67 -4.05 13.85
C VAL A 132 14.31 -3.88 12.37
N VAL A 133 13.05 -3.54 12.05
CA VAL A 133 12.63 -3.30 10.65
C VAL A 133 13.27 -2.02 10.08
N GLY A 134 13.46 -0.99 10.89
CA GLY A 134 14.19 0.23 10.51
C GLY A 134 15.67 -0.04 10.29
N GLU A 135 16.36 -0.61 11.28
CA GLU A 135 17.79 -0.92 11.20
C GLU A 135 18.15 -1.83 10.01
N HIS A 136 17.28 -2.80 9.71
CA HIS A 136 17.45 -3.72 8.57
C HIS A 136 16.66 -3.30 7.32
N SER A 137 16.12 -2.08 7.29
CA SER A 137 15.51 -1.53 6.09
C SER A 137 16.59 -1.37 5.02
N LEU A 138 16.35 -1.91 3.82
CA LEU A 138 17.27 -1.70 2.68
C LEU A 138 17.51 -0.21 2.42
N ARG A 139 16.55 0.67 2.75
CA ARG A 139 16.70 2.12 2.65
C ARG A 139 17.68 2.67 3.67
N ASP A 140 17.64 2.20 4.91
CA ASP A 140 18.51 2.71 5.97
C ASP A 140 19.91 2.09 5.83
N LEU A 141 20.01 0.82 5.44
CA LEU A 141 21.26 0.21 5.00
C LEU A 141 21.89 1.00 3.86
N ARG A 142 21.10 1.35 2.83
CA ARG A 142 21.56 2.16 1.71
C ARG A 142 22.08 3.52 2.15
N THR A 143 21.35 4.19 3.03
CA THR A 143 21.75 5.47 3.61
C THR A 143 23.06 5.34 4.37
N ARG A 144 23.20 4.32 5.21
CA ARG A 144 24.43 4.04 5.97
C ARG A 144 25.61 3.77 5.04
N VAL A 145 25.44 2.94 4.01
CA VAL A 145 26.50 2.64 3.03
C VAL A 145 26.90 3.88 2.23
N CYS A 146 25.95 4.73 1.79
CA CYS A 146 26.28 6.01 1.15
C CYS A 146 27.04 6.94 2.13
N THR A 147 26.58 7.05 3.39
CA THR A 147 27.22 7.91 4.40
C THR A 147 28.62 7.45 4.76
N ASN A 148 28.85 6.15 4.95
CA ASN A 148 30.16 5.58 5.24
C ASN A 148 31.12 5.83 4.06
N ALA A 149 30.70 5.50 2.84
CA ALA A 149 31.51 5.75 1.65
C ALA A 149 31.84 7.24 1.47
N TRP A 150 30.87 8.13 1.71
CA TRP A 150 31.10 9.57 1.67
C TRP A 150 32.12 10.04 2.72
N ASN A 151 31.97 9.59 3.97
CA ASN A 151 32.86 9.97 5.07
C ASN A 151 34.30 9.47 4.84
N ASP A 152 34.46 8.30 4.22
CA ASP A 152 35.75 7.68 3.94
C ASP A 152 36.36 8.08 2.58
N GLY A 153 35.66 8.95 1.84
CA GLY A 153 36.04 9.41 0.50
C GLY A 153 36.17 8.26 -0.50
N ARG A 154 35.26 7.28 -0.41
CA ARG A 154 35.22 6.06 -1.22
C ARG A 154 34.08 6.10 -2.24
N ILE A 155 34.20 5.33 -3.31
CA ILE A 155 33.11 5.10 -4.25
C ILE A 155 32.00 4.29 -3.57
N CYS A 156 30.81 4.86 -3.51
CA CYS A 156 29.66 4.16 -2.94
C CYS A 156 29.12 3.09 -3.90
N TYR A 157 29.11 1.82 -3.48
CA TYR A 157 28.54 0.73 -4.29
C TYR A 157 27.07 0.94 -4.67
N VAL A 158 26.29 1.59 -3.81
CA VAL A 158 24.89 1.94 -4.07
C VAL A 158 24.76 2.84 -5.30
N GLN A 159 25.67 3.81 -5.46
CA GLN A 159 25.69 4.72 -6.60
C GLN A 159 26.03 3.99 -7.91
N VAL A 160 26.93 3.01 -7.83
CA VAL A 160 27.30 2.15 -8.97
C VAL A 160 26.11 1.32 -9.44
N ARG A 161 25.34 0.75 -8.51
CA ARG A 161 24.23 -0.16 -8.83
C ARG A 161 22.93 0.53 -9.20
N GLU A 162 22.66 1.66 -8.58
CA GLU A 162 21.34 2.29 -8.63
C GLU A 162 21.37 3.75 -9.16
N GLY A 163 22.56 4.28 -9.42
CA GLY A 163 22.77 5.60 -10.01
C GLY A 163 23.00 6.74 -9.01
N SER A 164 23.48 7.85 -9.56
CA SER A 164 23.88 9.09 -8.89
C SER A 164 22.75 9.77 -8.08
N ALA A 165 21.50 9.58 -8.51
CA ALA A 165 20.32 10.20 -7.91
C ALA A 165 20.09 9.85 -6.44
N VAL A 166 20.73 8.81 -5.90
CA VAL A 166 20.42 8.34 -4.55
C VAL A 166 21.49 8.62 -3.51
N CYS A 167 22.77 8.69 -3.89
CA CYS A 167 23.80 9.21 -2.98
C CYS A 167 24.02 10.73 -3.16
N GLY A 168 23.27 11.41 -4.04
CA GLY A 168 23.32 12.88 -4.21
C GLY A 168 24.57 13.41 -4.91
N SER A 169 25.50 12.54 -5.31
CA SER A 169 26.65 12.87 -6.14
C SER A 169 26.20 13.08 -7.59
N SER A 170 26.87 13.97 -8.34
CA SER A 170 26.66 14.13 -9.79
C SER A 170 27.52 13.18 -10.63
N GLU A 171 28.44 12.46 -10.00
CA GLU A 171 29.37 11.57 -10.70
C GLU A 171 28.70 10.21 -10.95
N HIS A 172 29.15 9.51 -11.97
CA HIS A 172 28.68 8.16 -12.28
C HIS A 172 29.89 7.23 -12.29
N TYR A 173 29.99 6.38 -11.28
CA TYR A 173 31.05 5.39 -11.16
C TYR A 173 30.60 4.07 -11.76
N SER A 174 31.50 3.42 -12.53
CA SER A 174 31.23 2.09 -13.07
C SER A 174 31.59 1.00 -12.05
N GLU A 175 31.10 -0.23 -12.27
CA GLU A 175 31.46 -1.39 -11.44
C GLU A 175 32.97 -1.69 -11.50
N ALA A 176 33.61 -1.37 -12.63
CA ALA A 176 35.06 -1.51 -12.78
C ALA A 176 35.83 -0.51 -11.92
N ASP A 177 35.33 0.72 -11.77
CA ASP A 177 35.97 1.75 -10.95
C ASP A 177 35.87 1.42 -9.46
N TRP A 178 34.70 0.96 -9.03
CA TRP A 178 34.51 0.47 -7.66
C TRP A 178 35.37 -0.76 -7.36
N SER A 179 35.42 -1.73 -8.28
CA SER A 179 36.24 -2.95 -8.11
C SER A 179 37.73 -2.62 -7.99
N ARG A 180 38.21 -1.64 -8.75
CA ARG A 180 39.59 -1.15 -8.68
C ARG A 180 39.87 -0.50 -7.33
N GLU A 181 38.97 0.35 -6.85
CA GLU A 181 39.14 1.02 -5.55
C GLU A 181 39.14 0.02 -4.39
N VAL A 182 38.24 -0.98 -4.41
CA VAL A 182 38.21 -2.04 -3.37
C VAL A 182 39.49 -2.87 -3.40
N ALA A 183 40.08 -3.10 -4.57
CA ALA A 183 41.36 -3.78 -4.69
C ALA A 183 42.53 -2.95 -4.13
N GLU A 184 42.49 -1.62 -4.26
CA GLU A 184 43.51 -0.69 -3.76
C GLU A 184 43.35 -0.38 -2.27
N ARG A 185 42.11 -0.32 -1.78
CA ARG A 185 41.71 -0.03 -0.40
C ARG A 185 40.67 -1.07 0.06
N PRO A 186 41.08 -2.24 0.53
CA PRO A 186 40.13 -3.27 1.00
C PRO A 186 39.24 -2.75 2.12
N LEU A 187 38.01 -3.29 2.20
CA LEU A 187 37.05 -2.99 3.26
C LEU A 187 37.52 -3.64 4.56
N GLY A 188 37.52 -2.89 5.66
CA GLY A 188 37.86 -3.41 6.99
C GLY A 188 36.65 -4.10 7.65
N ASP A 189 36.87 -4.78 8.78
CA ASP A 189 35.82 -5.51 9.53
C ASP A 189 34.65 -4.64 10.05
N SER A 190 34.75 -3.31 9.89
CA SER A 190 33.77 -2.31 10.35
C SER A 190 32.98 -1.63 9.22
N GLU A 191 33.22 -1.95 7.95
CA GLU A 191 32.48 -1.42 6.78
C GLU A 191 31.32 -2.33 6.33
#